data_AF-A0A0J5GJ07-F1
#
_entry.id   AF-A0A0J5GJ07-F1
#
_cell.length_a   1.000
_cell.length_b   1.000
_cell.length_c   1.000
_cell.angle_alpha   90.00
_cell.angle_beta   90.00
_cell.angle_gamma   90.00
#
_symmetry.space_group_name_H-M   'P 1'
#
loop_
_entity.id
_entity.type
_entity.pdbx_description
1 polymer ?
#
loop_
_entity_poly.entity_id
_entity_poly.type
_entity_poly.pdbx_seq_one_letter_code
_entity_poly.pdbx_strand_id
1 'polypeptide(L)' 'MKLWFVEPRANVFVSGIKDSVAQTVVDYLLSHCPAESGVMIFMSQPQAPGYRLYTIGPPRKPQIEISGLQLIVETLNSK' A
#
# COMPACT_ATOMS: atom_id res chain seq x y z
N MET A 1 9.99 9.40 -5.01
CA MET A 1 8.61 9.56 -4.51
C MET A 1 8.06 10.97 -4.68
N LYS A 2 8.76 12.06 -4.31
CA LYS A 2 8.26 13.45 -4.40
C LYS A 2 7.78 13.93 -5.79
N LEU A 3 8.19 13.25 -6.87
CA LEU A 3 7.76 13.57 -8.24
C LEU A 3 6.30 13.17 -8.51
N TRP A 4 5.85 12.05 -7.92
CA TRP A 4 4.52 11.49 -8.17
C TRP A 4 3.58 11.64 -6.99
N PHE A 5 4.11 11.82 -5.78
CA PHE A 5 3.31 11.80 -4.56
C PHE A 5 3.37 13.13 -3.81
N VAL A 6 2.25 13.50 -3.24
CA VAL A 6 2.15 14.51 -2.17
C VAL A 6 2.29 13.80 -0.84
N GLU A 7 3.02 14.41 0.09
CA GLU A 7 3.22 13.89 1.45
C GLU A 7 2.35 14.70 2.44
N PRO A 8 1.07 14.33 2.66
CA PRO A 8 0.20 15.04 3.61
C PRO A 8 0.65 14.88 5.06
N ARG A 9 1.38 13.82 5.40
CA ARG A 9 1.95 13.54 6.72
C ARG A 9 3.27 12.82 6.54
N ALA A 10 4.21 13.01 7.47
CA ALA A 10 5.47 12.27 7.50
C ALA A 10 5.27 10.77 7.23
N ASN A 11 5.94 10.25 6.19
CA ASN A 11 5.89 8.86 5.72
C ASN A 11 4.53 8.39 5.17
N VAL A 12 3.63 9.31 4.83
CA VAL A 12 2.36 9.03 4.14
C VAL A 12 2.38 9.73 2.80
N PHE A 13 2.35 8.94 1.72
CA PHE A 13 2.42 9.44 0.35
C PHE A 13 1.12 9.14 -0.39
N VAL A 14 0.54 10.15 -1.05
CA VAL A 14 -0.74 10.04 -1.77
C VAL A 14 -0.57 10.59 -3.18
N SER A 15 -1.17 9.92 -4.16
CA SER A 15 -1.16 10.37 -5.56
C SER A 15 -2.44 9.97 -6.30
N GLY A 16 -2.85 10.81 -7.26
CA GLY A 16 -3.86 10.49 -8.26
C GLY A 16 -3.18 10.13 -9.56
N ILE A 17 -2.90 8.83 -9.77
CA ILE A 17 -2.21 8.32 -10.95
C ILE A 17 -3.21 7.58 -11.82
N LYS A 18 -3.08 7.69 -13.14
CA LYS A 18 -3.85 6.88 -14.08
C LYS A 18 -3.50 5.40 -13.93
N ASP A 19 -4.47 4.50 -14.02
CA ASP A 19 -4.29 3.06 -13.79
C ASP A 19 -3.12 2.45 -14.60
N SER A 20 -2.96 2.88 -15.85
CA SER A 20 -1.89 2.42 -16.75
C SER A 20 -0.47 2.72 -16.25
N VAL A 21 -0.32 3.72 -15.37
CA VAL A 21 0.96 4.14 -14.78
C VAL A 21 1.06 3.69 -13.33
N ALA A 22 -0.06 3.52 -12.63
CA ALA A 22 -0.11 3.10 -11.24
C ALA A 22 0.64 1.78 -11.02
N GLN A 23 0.39 0.77 -11.87
CA GLN A 23 1.08 -0.52 -11.78
C GLN A 23 2.61 -0.37 -11.90
N THR A 24 3.08 0.38 -12.89
CA THR A 24 4.52 0.63 -13.10
C THR A 24 5.17 1.32 -11.91
N VAL A 25 4.47 2.25 -11.27
CA VAL A 25 4.98 2.93 -10.07
C VAL A 25 5.05 1.97 -8.89
N VAL A 26 4.05 1.09 -8.71
CA VAL A 26 4.09 0.07 -7.67
C VAL A 26 5.24 -0.91 -7.91
N ASP A 27 5.41 -1.43 -9.13
CA ASP A 27 6.50 -2.35 -9.47
C ASP A 27 7.88 -1.71 -9.30
N TYR A 28 8.00 -0.41 -9.61
CA TYR A 28 9.19 0.37 -9.33
C TYR A 28 9.49 0.44 -7.83
N LEU A 29 8.47 0.72 -6.99
CA LEU A 29 8.65 0.75 -5.53
C LEU A 29 9.01 -0.63 -4.98
N LEU A 30 8.34 -1.69 -5.44
CA LEU A 30 8.63 -3.07 -5.05
C LEU A 30 10.09 -3.48 -5.37
N SER A 31 10.62 -3.03 -6.50
CA SER A 31 11.99 -3.38 -6.93
C SER A 31 13.10 -2.57 -6.26
N HIS A 32 12.81 -1.35 -5.80
CA HIS A 32 13.83 -0.44 -5.26
C HIS A 32 13.80 -0.33 -3.73
N CYS A 33 12.72 -0.75 -3.07
CA CYS A 33 12.63 -0.73 -1.62
C CYS A 33 13.26 -2.00 -1.00
N PRO A 34 14.19 -1.87 -0.04
CA PRO A 34 14.74 -3.03 0.65
C PRO A 34 13.67 -3.74 1.49
N ALA A 35 13.87 -5.05 1.72
CA ALA A 35 12.94 -5.92 2.45
C ALA A 35 12.72 -5.54 3.92
N GLU A 36 13.45 -4.55 4.46
CA GLU A 36 13.29 -4.08 5.84
C GLU A 36 12.45 -2.80 5.93
N SER A 37 11.93 -2.29 4.80
CA SER A 37 11.32 -0.95 4.74
C SER A 37 9.95 -0.84 5.41
N GLY A 38 9.25 -1.95 5.66
CA GLY A 38 7.93 -1.97 6.31
C GLY A 38 6.87 -1.13 5.59
N VAL A 39 6.90 -1.10 4.25
CA VAL A 39 6.02 -0.25 3.43
C VAL A 39 4.71 -0.98 3.14
N MET A 40 3.60 -0.25 3.18
CA MET A 40 2.28 -0.71 2.78
C MET A 40 1.73 0.22 1.70
N ILE A 41 1.33 -0.35 0.56
CA ILE A 41 0.86 0.38 -0.61
C ILE A 41 -0.60 0.02 -0.85
N PHE A 42 -1.44 1.04 -1.00
CA PHE A 42 -2.82 0.93 -1.41
C PHE A 42 -2.93 1.42 -2.85
N MET A 43 -3.32 0.53 -3.75
CA MET A 43 -3.58 0.88 -5.15
C MET A 43 -5.06 0.69 -5.44
N SER A 44 -5.70 1.72 -5.99
CA SER A 44 -7.06 1.61 -6.52
C SER A 44 -7.06 0.70 -7.74
N GLN A 45 -8.09 -0.14 -7.88
CA GLN A 45 -8.30 -0.97 -9.08
C GLN A 45 -9.80 -1.00 -9.43
N PRO A 46 -10.15 -1.15 -10.72
CA PRO A 46 -11.55 -1.17 -11.13
C PRO A 46 -12.29 -2.47 -10.77
N GLN A 47 -11.57 -3.56 -10.52
CA GLN A 47 -12.15 -4.83 -10.09
C GLN A 47 -12.45 -4.83 -8.59
N ALA A 48 -13.47 -5.58 -8.17
CA ALA A 48 -13.73 -5.82 -6.75
C ALA A 48 -12.46 -6.38 -6.06
N PRO A 49 -12.08 -5.89 -4.87
CA PRO A 49 -12.83 -5.01 -3.95
C PRO A 49 -12.65 -3.50 -4.18
N GLY A 50 -12.10 -3.07 -5.30
CA GLY A 50 -11.81 -1.67 -5.61
C GLY A 50 -10.40 -1.22 -5.24
N TYR A 51 -9.65 -2.07 -4.55
CA TYR A 51 -8.27 -1.79 -4.14
C TYR A 51 -7.42 -3.07 -4.08
N ARG A 52 -6.11 -2.89 -4.10
CA ARG A 52 -5.10 -3.91 -3.87
C ARG A 52 -4.05 -3.41 -2.89
N LEU A 53 -3.68 -4.29 -1.96
CA LEU A 53 -2.64 -4.07 -0.97
C LEU A 53 -1.36 -4.77 -1.39
N TYR A 54 -0.25 -4.06 -1.26
CA TYR A 54 1.10 -4.59 -1.37
C TYR A 54 1.88 -4.27 -0.12
N THR A 55 2.73 -5.19 0.30
CA THR A 55 3.61 -5.03 1.46
C THR A 55 5.06 -5.28 1.05
N ILE A 56 5.95 -4.45 1.56
CA ILE A 56 7.40 -4.60 1.40
C ILE A 56 7.99 -4.69 2.80
N GLY A 57 8.55 -5.85 3.11
CA GLY A 57 9.05 -6.12 4.46
C GLY A 57 7.95 -6.28 5.50
N PRO A 58 8.31 -6.32 6.79
CA PRO A 58 7.36 -6.48 7.88
C PRO A 58 6.63 -5.14 8.17
N PRO A 59 5.34 -4.99 7.80
CA PRO A 59 4.60 -3.80 8.18
C PRO A 59 4.31 -3.81 9.69
N ARG A 60 4.13 -2.62 10.28
CA ARG A 60 3.71 -2.47 11.69
C ARG A 60 2.42 -3.24 12.00
N LYS A 61 1.49 -3.27 11.05
CA LYS A 61 0.21 -3.99 11.15
C LYS A 61 0.19 -5.09 10.09
N PRO A 62 0.00 -6.36 10.47
CA PRO A 62 0.05 -7.45 9.51
C PRO A 62 -1.16 -7.40 8.58
N GLN A 63 -0.93 -7.83 7.34
CA GLN A 63 -1.98 -8.05 6.36
C GLN A 63 -2.53 -9.48 6.54
N ILE A 64 -3.85 -9.63 6.40
CA ILE A 64 -4.54 -10.92 6.38
C ILE A 64 -5.45 -11.00 5.15
N GLU A 65 -5.72 -12.20 4.67
CA GLU A 65 -6.72 -12.43 3.63
C GLU A 65 -7.89 -13.23 4.20
N ILE A 66 -9.11 -12.72 4.05
CA ILE A 66 -10.34 -13.40 4.46
C ILE A 66 -11.30 -13.39 3.28
N SER A 67 -11.70 -14.57 2.80
CA SER A 67 -12.66 -14.71 1.69
C SER A 67 -12.25 -13.95 0.41
N GLY A 68 -10.94 -13.89 0.11
CA GLY A 68 -10.40 -13.15 -1.05
C GLY A 68 -10.27 -11.64 -0.85
N LEU A 69 -10.58 -11.12 0.35
CA LEU A 69 -10.40 -9.71 0.70
C LEU A 69 -9.09 -9.52 1.46
N GLN A 70 -8.29 -8.55 1.01
CA GLN A 70 -7.05 -8.15 1.68
C GLN A 70 -7.37 -7.15 2.79
N LEU A 71 -7.09 -7.52 4.04
CA LEU A 71 -7.44 -6.77 5.24
C LEU A 71 -6.18 -6.48 6.08
N ILE A 72 -6.29 -5.53 7.01
CA ILE A 72 -5.23 -5.19 7.96
C ILE A 72 -5.72 -5.51 9.36
N VAL A 73 -4.91 -6.25 10.12
CA VAL A 73 -5.25 -6.60 11.50
C VAL A 73 -4.99 -5.40 12.40
N GLU A 74 -6.04 -4.97 13.10
CA GLU A 74 -5.96 -3.94 14.13
C GLU A 74 -6.07 -4.56 15.52
N THR A 75 -5.24 -4.12 16.46
CA THR A 75 -5.43 -4.44 17.88
C THR A 75 -6.54 -3.54 18.43
N LEU A 76 -7.62 -4.14 18.92
CA LEU A 76 -8.65 -3.39 19.64
C LEU A 76 -8.07 -2.91 20.96
N ASN A 77 -7.95 -1.59 21.13
CA ASN A 77 -7.79 -1.03 22.47
C ASN A 77 -9.15 -1.12 23.15
N SER A 78 -9.32 -2.08 24.07
CA SER A 78 -10.43 -2.03 25.03
C SER A 78 -10.29 -0.74 25.83
N LYS A 79 -11.27 0.15 25.71
CA LYS A 79 -11.41 1.30 26.60
C LYS A 79 -11.92 0.85 27.96
#